data_AF-A0A946CGU7-F1
#
_entry.id   AF-A0A946CGU7-F1
#
_cell.length_a   1.000
_cell.length_b   1.000
_cell.length_c   1.000
_cell.angle_alpha   90.00
_cell.angle_beta   90.00
_cell.angle_gamma   90.00
#
_symmetry.space_group_name_H-M   'P 1'
#
loop_
_entity.id
_entity.type
_entity.pdbx_description
1 polymer ?
#
loop_
_entity_poly.entity_id
_entity_poly.type
_entity_poly.pdbx_seq_one_letter_code
_entity_poly.pdbx_strand_id
1 'polypeptide(L)'
;MKNFVSLLITLLPFALFGHEVEPLSKTLSEEYDLDPKFYGKTTMVQEILVATSEKVSNTTHLETAYLFDRMMRDLKPKIAQRIREAKVLCLLVGHDELTSDLPQFKSNKTGKELDFYNWRQRGFLTKKKDRFVVLFAEEDVMEYEGGMQNARILIHEFGHVIHGAGFDE
;
A
#
# COMPACT_ATOMS: atom_id res chain seq x y z
N MET A 1 -34.05 -44.04 -16.95
CA MET A 1 -34.15 -42.76 -16.21
C MET A 1 -32.74 -42.25 -15.97
N LYS A 2 -32.28 -41.27 -16.76
CA LYS A 2 -30.98 -40.61 -16.58
C LYS A 2 -31.27 -39.16 -16.22
N ASN A 3 -30.98 -38.77 -14.97
CA ASN A 3 -31.17 -37.41 -14.50
C ASN A 3 -30.07 -36.52 -15.09
N PHE A 4 -30.46 -35.61 -15.97
CA PHE A 4 -29.60 -34.51 -16.40
C PHE A 4 -29.58 -33.45 -15.29
N VAL A 5 -28.47 -33.35 -14.57
CA VAL A 5 -28.20 -32.21 -13.69
C VAL A 5 -27.67 -31.09 -14.57
N SER A 6 -28.51 -30.08 -14.83
CA SER A 6 -28.09 -28.86 -15.52
C SER A 6 -27.29 -28.01 -14.55
N LEU A 7 -25.96 -28.00 -14.69
CA LEU A 7 -25.09 -27.10 -13.93
C LEU A 7 -25.20 -25.70 -14.53
N LEU A 8 -26.02 -24.85 -13.91
CA LEU A 8 -26.14 -23.44 -14.26
C LEU A 8 -24.87 -22.73 -13.77
N ILE A 9 -23.90 -22.53 -14.66
CA ILE A 9 -22.73 -21.69 -14.38
C ILE A 9 -23.22 -20.24 -14.44
N THR A 10 -23.50 -19.65 -13.27
CA THR A 10 -23.68 -18.20 -13.15
C THR A 10 -22.32 -17.54 -13.37
N LEU A 11 -22.11 -17.05 -14.59
CA LEU A 11 -21.09 -16.05 -14.87
C LEU A 11 -21.46 -14.77 -14.12
N LEU A 12 -20.93 -14.62 -12.91
CA LEU A 12 -20.87 -13.31 -12.25
C LEU A 12 -20.07 -12.38 -13.17
N PRO A 13 -20.62 -11.25 -13.60
CA PRO A 13 -19.83 -10.27 -14.33
C PRO A 13 -18.74 -9.80 -13.38
N PHE A 14 -17.48 -10.11 -13.70
CA PHE A 14 -16.35 -9.37 -13.17
C PHE A 14 -16.50 -7.95 -13.71
N ALA A 15 -17.21 -7.10 -12.98
CA ALA A 15 -17.12 -5.69 -13.19
C ALA A 15 -15.64 -5.33 -12.98
N LEU A 16 -15.00 -4.81 -14.03
CA LEU A 16 -13.78 -4.03 -13.90
C LEU A 16 -14.16 -2.75 -13.15
N PHE A 17 -14.35 -2.86 -11.84
CA PHE A 17 -14.34 -1.70 -10.97
C PHE A 17 -12.89 -1.25 -10.89
N GLY A 18 -12.63 -0.05 -11.42
CA GLY A 18 -11.38 0.64 -11.15
C GLY A 18 -11.23 0.89 -9.65
N HIS A 19 -10.00 1.08 -9.20
CA HIS A 19 -9.76 1.50 -7.82
C HIS A 19 -10.38 2.87 -7.56
N GLU A 20 -10.95 3.07 -6.38
CA GLU A 20 -11.55 4.33 -5.94
C GLU A 20 -10.85 4.85 -4.69
N VAL A 21 -10.71 6.17 -4.60
CA VAL A 21 -10.21 6.83 -3.39
C VAL A 21 -11.41 7.10 -2.48
N GLU A 22 -11.41 6.45 -1.33
CA GLU A 22 -12.43 6.61 -0.30
C GLU A 22 -11.87 7.36 0.90
N PRO A 23 -12.70 8.13 1.63
CA PRO A 23 -12.28 8.70 2.90
C PRO A 23 -11.97 7.59 3.92
N LEU A 24 -11.04 7.84 4.85
CA LEU A 24 -10.75 6.89 5.92
C LEU A 24 -12.02 6.61 6.75
N SER A 25 -12.53 5.37 6.66
CA SER A 25 -13.68 4.94 7.45
C SER A 25 -13.29 4.68 8.91
N LYS A 26 -14.27 4.78 9.82
CA LYS A 26 -14.06 4.45 11.24
C LYS A 26 -13.54 3.02 11.44
N THR A 27 -14.10 2.06 10.70
CA THR A 27 -13.69 0.65 10.77
C THR A 27 -12.23 0.47 10.34
N LEU A 28 -11.82 1.09 9.24
CA LEU A 28 -10.42 1.02 8.78
C LEU A 28 -9.47 1.76 9.73
N SER A 29 -9.89 2.90 10.28
CA SER A 29 -9.12 3.64 11.28
C SER A 29 -8.83 2.78 12.50
N GLU A 30 -9.84 2.08 13.04
CA GLU A 30 -9.70 1.19 14.19
C GLU A 30 -8.89 -0.08 13.86
N GLU A 31 -9.17 -0.73 12.72
CA GLU A 31 -8.47 -1.96 12.32
C GLU A 31 -6.99 -1.71 12.04
N TYR A 32 -6.68 -0.63 11.31
CA TYR A 32 -5.32 -0.33 10.87
C TYR A 32 -4.55 0.61 11.81
N ASP A 33 -5.17 1.05 12.91
CA ASP A 33 -4.60 2.00 13.87
C ASP A 33 -4.13 3.30 13.19
N LEU A 34 -5.00 3.84 12.32
CA LEU A 34 -4.75 5.07 11.56
C LEU A 34 -5.40 6.27 12.25
N ASP A 35 -4.60 7.29 12.57
CA ASP A 35 -5.11 8.54 13.15
C ASP A 35 -5.93 9.34 12.11
N PRO A 36 -7.24 9.51 12.30
CA PRO A 36 -8.10 10.23 11.35
C PRO A 36 -7.81 11.73 11.29
N LYS A 37 -6.96 12.27 12.16
CA LYS A 37 -6.46 13.66 12.04
C LYS A 37 -5.39 13.82 10.97
N PHE A 38 -4.68 12.74 10.64
CA PHE A 38 -3.62 12.75 9.63
C PHE A 38 -4.07 12.08 8.34
N TYR A 39 -4.64 10.88 8.44
CA TYR A 39 -5.05 10.07 7.29
C TYR A 39 -6.43 10.48 6.81
N GLY A 40 -6.51 10.84 5.53
CA GLY A 40 -7.74 11.30 4.88
C GLY A 40 -8.22 10.35 3.79
N LYS A 41 -7.28 9.75 3.04
CA LYS A 41 -7.57 8.98 1.83
C LYS A 41 -7.15 7.52 1.98
N THR A 42 -7.99 6.63 1.47
CA THR A 42 -7.76 5.19 1.48
C THR A 42 -8.22 4.53 0.18
N THR A 43 -7.57 3.43 -0.20
CA THR A 43 -8.04 2.50 -1.24
C THR A 43 -7.66 1.09 -0.83
N MET A 44 -8.63 0.18 -0.89
CA MET A 44 -8.36 -1.25 -0.71
C MET A 44 -8.03 -1.89 -2.07
N VAL A 45 -6.89 -2.58 -2.15
CA VAL A 45 -6.47 -3.30 -3.35
C VAL A 45 -5.91 -4.65 -2.97
N GLN A 46 -6.54 -5.74 -3.42
CA GLN A 46 -6.05 -7.10 -3.13
C GLN A 46 -5.81 -7.32 -1.62
N GLU A 47 -6.70 -6.85 -0.75
CA GLU A 47 -6.57 -6.87 0.73
C GLU A 47 -5.34 -6.13 1.28
N ILE A 48 -4.72 -5.26 0.48
CA ILE A 48 -3.68 -4.31 0.88
C ILE A 48 -4.36 -2.94 1.01
N LEU A 49 -4.26 -2.33 2.18
CA LEU A 49 -4.80 -0.98 2.39
C LEU A 49 -3.74 0.05 1.99
N VAL A 50 -4.01 0.86 0.97
CA VAL A 50 -3.25 2.07 0.67
C VAL A 50 -3.88 3.23 1.44
N ALA A 51 -3.10 3.93 2.27
CA ALA A 51 -3.56 5.05 3.08
C ALA A 51 -2.59 6.24 3.00
N THR A 52 -3.15 7.45 3.00
CA THR A 52 -2.37 8.68 2.92
C THR A 52 -3.12 9.89 3.49
N SER A 53 -2.43 11.03 3.59
CA SER A 53 -3.02 12.30 3.98
C SER A 53 -3.89 12.89 2.86
N GLU A 54 -4.56 14.01 3.13
CA GLU A 54 -5.30 14.72 2.09
C GLU A 54 -4.41 15.36 1.00
N LYS A 55 -3.11 15.52 1.28
CA LYS A 55 -2.19 16.27 0.42
C LYS A 55 -1.69 15.48 -0.78
N VAL A 56 -1.59 14.15 -0.67
CA VAL A 56 -1.21 13.29 -1.79
C VAL A 56 -2.29 13.32 -2.87
N SER A 57 -1.88 13.47 -4.12
CA SER A 57 -2.84 13.54 -5.23
C SER A 57 -3.61 12.22 -5.40
N ASN A 58 -4.88 12.30 -5.81
CA ASN A 58 -5.66 11.10 -6.10
C ASN A 58 -5.04 10.30 -7.26
N THR A 59 -4.35 10.98 -8.19
CA THR A 59 -3.61 10.34 -9.28
C THR A 59 -2.55 9.40 -8.75
N THR A 60 -1.64 9.87 -7.87
CA THR A 60 -0.60 9.01 -7.29
C THR A 60 -1.17 7.89 -6.43
N HIS A 61 -2.22 8.20 -5.65
CA HIS A 61 -2.88 7.21 -4.82
C HIS A 61 -3.46 6.05 -5.65
N LEU A 62 -4.15 6.38 -6.75
CA LEU A 62 -4.74 5.40 -7.65
C LEU A 62 -3.69 4.68 -8.51
N GLU A 63 -2.61 5.35 -8.91
CA GLU A 63 -1.48 4.72 -9.61
C GLU A 63 -0.81 3.67 -8.71
N THR A 64 -0.63 3.98 -7.42
CA THR A 64 -0.14 2.99 -6.43
C THR A 64 -1.04 1.77 -6.38
N ALA A 65 -2.35 1.98 -6.26
CA ALA A 65 -3.31 0.89 -6.22
C ALA A 65 -3.28 0.06 -7.52
N TYR A 66 -3.23 0.71 -8.68
CA TYR A 66 -3.10 0.05 -9.97
C TYR A 66 -1.84 -0.81 -10.05
N LEU A 67 -0.67 -0.26 -9.72
CA LEU A 67 0.59 -0.99 -9.76
C LEU A 67 0.59 -2.19 -8.80
N PHE A 68 0.00 -2.05 -7.62
CA PHE A 68 -0.15 -3.14 -6.66
C PHE A 68 -1.05 -4.25 -7.20
N ASP A 69 -2.20 -3.90 -7.77
CA ASP A 69 -3.11 -4.86 -8.40
C ASP A 69 -2.43 -5.61 -9.54
N ARG A 70 -1.70 -4.89 -10.40
CA ARG A 70 -0.91 -5.49 -11.50
C ARG A 70 0.12 -6.48 -10.98
N MET A 71 0.94 -6.09 -10.00
CA MET A 71 1.95 -6.97 -9.43
C MET A 71 1.32 -8.20 -8.76
N MET A 72 0.26 -8.02 -7.96
CA MET A 72 -0.42 -9.12 -7.27
C MET A 72 -1.07 -10.14 -8.22
N ARG A 73 -1.59 -9.70 -9.37
CA ARG A 73 -2.18 -10.60 -10.39
C ARG A 73 -1.15 -11.53 -11.03
N ASP A 74 0.09 -11.08 -11.16
CA ASP A 74 1.17 -11.84 -11.78
C ASP A 74 1.88 -12.80 -10.81
N LEU A 75 1.59 -12.70 -9.49
CA LEU A 75 2.16 -13.59 -8.49
C LEU A 75 1.56 -15.00 -8.53
N LYS A 76 2.35 -15.98 -8.07
CA LYS A 76 1.84 -17.34 -7.82
C LYS A 76 0.67 -17.26 -6.82
N PRO A 77 -0.46 -17.94 -7.05
CA PRO A 77 -1.67 -17.79 -6.23
C PRO A 77 -1.45 -17.96 -4.72
N LYS A 78 -0.60 -18.90 -4.31
CA LYS A 78 -0.28 -19.13 -2.89
C LYS A 78 0.46 -17.96 -2.23
N ILE A 79 1.36 -17.31 -2.97
CA ILE A 79 2.12 -16.15 -2.46
C ILE A 79 1.18 -14.96 -2.35
N ALA A 80 0.41 -14.69 -3.41
CA ALA A 80 -0.59 -13.62 -3.39
C ALA A 80 -1.55 -13.79 -2.21
N GLN A 81 -2.05 -15.01 -1.97
CA GLN A 81 -2.97 -15.28 -0.87
C GLN A 81 -2.38 -14.95 0.50
N ARG A 82 -1.12 -15.31 0.76
CA ARG A 82 -0.44 -14.96 2.03
C ARG A 82 -0.31 -13.46 2.23
N ILE A 83 0.02 -12.73 1.16
CA ILE A 83 0.09 -11.26 1.20
C ILE A 83 -1.28 -10.66 1.54
N ARG A 84 -2.37 -11.21 0.96
CA ARG A 84 -3.75 -10.78 1.31
C ARG A 84 -4.06 -11.03 2.78
N GLU A 85 -3.75 -12.21 3.27
CA GLU A 85 -3.98 -12.62 4.67
C GLU A 85 -3.15 -11.80 5.66
N ALA A 86 -1.97 -11.34 5.25
CA ALA A 86 -1.11 -10.48 6.04
C ALA A 86 -1.67 -9.05 6.22
N LYS A 87 -2.70 -8.65 5.44
CA LYS A 87 -3.34 -7.32 5.50
C LYS A 87 -2.32 -6.19 5.52
N VAL A 88 -1.43 -6.20 4.54
CA VAL A 88 -0.33 -5.24 4.44
C VAL A 88 -0.89 -3.82 4.38
N LEU A 89 -0.26 -2.91 5.12
CA LEU A 89 -0.56 -1.49 5.07
C LEU A 89 0.49 -0.79 4.19
N CYS A 90 0.02 -0.07 3.17
CA CYS A 90 0.84 0.80 2.35
C CYS A 90 0.58 2.26 2.72
N LEU A 91 1.64 2.99 3.08
CA LEU A 91 1.57 4.40 3.42
C LEU A 91 2.25 5.24 2.33
N LEU A 92 1.52 6.22 1.79
CA LEU A 92 2.08 7.19 0.86
C LEU A 92 2.39 8.50 1.59
N VAL A 93 3.60 9.01 1.35
CA VAL A 93 4.07 10.30 1.87
C VAL A 93 4.08 11.30 0.72
N GLY A 94 3.39 12.42 0.87
CA GLY A 94 3.38 13.47 -0.14
C GLY A 94 4.75 14.10 -0.40
N HIS A 95 4.82 14.82 -1.51
CA HIS A 95 6.04 15.55 -1.90
C HIS A 95 6.54 16.51 -0.80
N ASP A 96 5.62 17.30 -0.23
CA ASP A 96 5.90 18.28 0.83
C ASP A 96 5.76 17.67 2.24
N GLU A 97 5.69 16.34 2.35
CA GLU A 97 5.55 15.62 3.61
C GLU A 97 6.80 14.79 3.89
N LEU A 98 7.12 14.67 5.17
CA LEU A 98 8.26 13.92 5.65
C LEU A 98 7.79 12.63 6.32
N THR A 99 8.63 11.61 6.28
CA THR A 99 8.35 10.34 6.96
C THR A 99 8.13 10.55 8.46
N SER A 100 8.84 11.49 9.07
CA SER A 100 8.62 11.87 10.47
C SER A 100 7.27 12.50 10.79
N ASP A 101 6.54 12.99 9.77
CA ASP A 101 5.21 13.58 9.95
C ASP A 101 4.14 12.50 10.15
N LEU A 102 4.39 11.28 9.66
CA LEU A 102 3.46 10.16 9.80
C LEU A 102 3.38 9.73 11.28
N PRO A 103 2.17 9.55 11.85
CA PRO A 103 1.99 9.18 13.25
C PRO A 103 2.82 7.96 13.71
N GLN A 104 3.00 6.96 12.84
CA GLN A 104 3.71 5.70 13.09
C GLN A 104 5.24 5.83 13.06
N PHE A 105 5.75 6.91 12.48
CA PHE A 105 7.16 7.12 12.17
C PHE A 105 7.73 8.42 12.74
N LYS A 106 7.03 9.01 13.72
CA LYS A 106 7.57 10.12 14.51
C LYS A 106 8.96 9.79 15.04
N SER A 107 9.82 10.79 14.96
CA SER A 107 11.22 10.71 15.38
C SER A 107 11.52 11.75 16.45
N ASN A 108 12.40 11.42 17.39
CA ASN A 108 12.94 12.37 18.36
C ASN A 108 14.21 13.07 17.86
N LYS A 109 14.66 12.76 16.63
CA LYS A 109 15.81 13.39 15.99
C LYS A 109 15.53 14.87 15.71
N THR A 110 16.60 15.66 15.65
CA THR A 110 16.51 17.11 15.36
C THR A 110 17.63 17.54 14.41
N GLY A 111 17.44 18.68 13.74
CA GLY A 111 18.42 19.24 12.80
C GLY A 111 18.85 18.25 11.71
N LYS A 112 20.16 18.22 11.41
CA LYS A 112 20.74 17.37 10.35
C LYS A 112 20.42 15.88 10.50
N GLU A 113 20.23 15.39 11.73
CA GLU A 113 19.86 13.99 11.94
C GLU A 113 18.42 13.70 11.51
N LEU A 114 17.51 14.64 11.74
CA LEU A 114 16.13 14.54 11.28
C LEU A 114 16.07 14.67 9.76
N ASP A 115 16.83 15.60 9.19
CA ASP A 115 16.94 15.78 7.74
C ASP A 115 17.43 14.48 7.07
N PHE A 116 18.50 13.89 7.62
CA PHE A 116 19.02 12.61 7.12
C PHE A 116 18.02 11.47 7.28
N TYR A 117 17.31 11.40 8.41
CA TYR A 117 16.25 10.41 8.61
C TYR A 117 15.17 10.53 7.53
N ASN A 118 14.64 11.72 7.29
CA ASN A 118 13.57 11.93 6.31
C ASN A 118 14.04 11.71 4.87
N TRP A 119 15.25 12.16 4.53
CA TRP A 119 15.85 11.92 3.22
C TRP A 119 16.07 10.43 2.95
N ARG A 120 16.54 9.67 3.95
CA ARG A 120 16.87 8.26 3.76
C ARG A 120 15.65 7.34 3.78
N GLN A 121 14.57 7.75 4.44
CA GLN A 121 13.38 6.94 4.70
C GLN A 121 12.22 7.28 3.74
N ARG A 122 12.50 7.38 2.43
CA ARG A 122 11.47 7.63 1.40
C ARG A 122 10.84 6.35 0.84
N GLY A 123 11.47 5.19 1.02
CA GLY A 123 10.94 3.87 0.67
C GLY A 123 11.50 2.80 1.59
N PHE A 124 10.64 1.97 2.19
CA PHE A 124 11.03 0.82 3.01
C PHE A 124 9.85 -0.10 3.34
N LEU A 125 10.15 -1.35 3.71
CA LEU A 125 9.26 -2.27 4.43
C LEU A 125 9.67 -2.38 5.90
N THR A 126 8.69 -2.40 6.81
CA THR A 126 8.90 -2.71 8.23
C THR A 126 7.69 -3.43 8.85
N LYS A 127 7.74 -3.73 10.16
CA LYS A 127 6.59 -4.17 10.93
C LYS A 127 6.22 -3.15 12.01
N LYS A 128 4.93 -2.87 12.15
CA LYS A 128 4.36 -2.08 13.26
C LYS A 128 3.22 -2.86 13.88
N LYS A 129 3.32 -3.16 15.18
CA LYS A 129 2.33 -3.98 15.92
C LYS A 129 1.99 -5.27 15.13
N ASP A 130 3.05 -5.99 14.70
CA ASP A 130 3.00 -7.22 13.90
C ASP A 130 2.41 -7.12 12.49
N ARG A 131 1.92 -5.95 12.06
CA ARG A 131 1.49 -5.71 10.67
C ARG A 131 2.66 -5.27 9.82
N PHE A 132 2.78 -5.85 8.62
CA PHE A 132 3.68 -5.35 7.59
C PHE A 132 3.23 -3.98 7.11
N VAL A 133 4.14 -3.00 7.18
CA VAL A 133 3.92 -1.64 6.70
C VAL A 133 4.98 -1.34 5.65
N VAL A 134 4.53 -1.10 4.43
CA VAL A 134 5.37 -0.60 3.34
C VAL A 134 5.10 0.88 3.16
N LEU A 135 6.14 1.68 2.92
CA LEU A 135 6.04 3.11 2.76
C LEU A 135 6.70 3.55 1.45
N PHE A 136 6.06 4.51 0.78
CA PHE A 136 6.60 5.17 -0.42
C PHE A 136 6.38 6.66 -0.38
N ALA A 137 7.32 7.39 -0.95
CA ALA A 137 7.15 8.77 -1.33
C ALA A 137 6.39 8.91 -2.66
N GLU A 138 5.63 9.99 -2.83
CA GLU A 138 4.89 10.29 -4.05
C GLU A 138 5.80 10.32 -5.30
N GLU A 139 7.00 10.90 -5.18
CA GLU A 139 8.01 10.93 -6.25
C GLU A 139 8.50 9.55 -6.70
N ASP A 140 8.49 8.57 -5.80
CA ASP A 140 8.96 7.22 -6.06
C ASP A 140 7.89 6.38 -6.78
N VAL A 141 6.62 6.73 -6.60
CA VAL A 141 5.49 6.13 -7.35
C VAL A 141 5.44 6.69 -8.77
N MET A 142 5.57 8.02 -8.90
CA MET A 142 5.38 8.74 -10.16
C MET A 142 6.67 8.94 -10.97
N GLU A 143 7.81 8.51 -10.43
CA GLU A 143 9.14 8.60 -11.03
C GLU A 143 9.59 10.04 -11.39
N TYR A 144 9.16 11.07 -10.65
CA TYR A 144 9.59 12.47 -10.87
C TYR A 144 10.81 12.88 -10.03
N GLU A 145 11.41 14.03 -10.35
CA GLU A 145 12.62 14.55 -9.71
C GLU A 145 12.46 14.68 -8.18
N GLY A 146 13.44 14.18 -7.43
CA GLY A 146 13.40 14.08 -5.96
C GLY A 146 13.33 12.64 -5.47
N GLY A 147 12.77 11.72 -6.27
CA GLY A 147 12.74 10.28 -5.96
C GLY A 147 14.09 9.61 -6.22
N MET A 148 14.33 8.42 -5.65
CA MET A 148 15.57 7.71 -5.99
C MET A 148 15.45 7.05 -7.37
N GLN A 149 15.95 7.76 -8.39
CA GLN A 149 15.85 7.43 -9.81
C GLN A 149 16.61 6.15 -10.25
N ASN A 150 17.41 5.55 -9.36
CA ASN A 150 18.26 4.40 -9.70
C ASN A 150 17.53 3.06 -9.57
N ALA A 151 16.30 3.05 -9.08
CA ALA A 151 15.44 1.88 -8.96
C ALA A 151 13.99 2.28 -9.22
N ARG A 152 13.17 1.35 -9.74
CA ARG A 152 11.72 1.47 -9.60
C ARG A 152 11.36 1.15 -8.16
N ILE A 153 11.45 2.15 -7.27
CA ILE A 153 11.36 1.96 -5.82
C ILE A 153 10.08 1.24 -5.44
N LEU A 154 8.95 1.58 -6.08
CA LEU A 154 7.69 0.87 -5.86
C LEU A 154 7.84 -0.64 -6.05
N ILE A 155 8.46 -1.07 -7.14
CA ILE A 155 8.68 -2.49 -7.44
C ILE A 155 9.71 -3.09 -6.49
N HIS A 156 10.77 -2.35 -6.14
CA HIS A 156 11.79 -2.81 -5.20
C HIS A 156 11.20 -3.12 -3.83
N GLU A 157 10.47 -2.18 -3.22
CA GLU A 157 9.91 -2.40 -1.89
C GLU A 157 8.73 -3.37 -1.92
N PHE A 158 7.98 -3.43 -3.02
CA PHE A 158 7.00 -4.51 -3.19
C PHE A 158 7.67 -5.88 -3.26
N GLY A 159 8.90 -5.96 -3.78
CA GLY A 159 9.76 -7.15 -3.65
C GLY A 159 9.99 -7.56 -2.19
N HIS A 160 10.19 -6.58 -1.29
CA HIS A 160 10.27 -6.87 0.15
C HIS A 160 8.93 -7.35 0.71
N VAL A 161 7.79 -6.82 0.23
CA VAL A 161 6.46 -7.33 0.62
C VAL A 161 6.31 -8.79 0.23
N ILE A 162 6.71 -9.17 -0.98
CA ILE A 162 6.68 -10.57 -1.44
C ILE A 162 7.55 -11.45 -0.55
N HIS A 163 8.75 -10.99 -0.21
CA HIS A 163 9.65 -11.73 0.67
C HIS A 163 9.06 -11.90 2.08
N GLY A 164 8.75 -10.78 2.75
CA GLY A 164 8.31 -10.78 4.14
C GLY A 164 6.91 -11.36 4.33
N ALA A 165 5.92 -10.86 3.60
CA ALA A 165 4.52 -11.27 3.77
C ALA A 165 4.15 -12.51 2.94
N GLY A 166 4.95 -12.86 1.92
CA GLY A 166 4.66 -13.99 1.02
C GLY A 166 5.47 -15.26 1.28
N PHE A 167 6.70 -15.16 1.81
CA PHE A 167 7.61 -16.31 1.98
C PHE A 167 8.01 -16.65 3.42
N ASP A 168 8.11 -15.68 4.34
CA ASP A 168 8.70 -15.88 5.68
C ASP A 168 7.80 -16.66 6.69
N GLU A 169 7.09 -17.69 6.22
CA GLU A 169 6.39 -18.70 7.05
C GLU A 169 7.20 -20.01 7.16
#